data_AF-F4CD59-F1
#
_entry.id   AF-F4CD59-F1
#
_cell.length_a   1.000
_cell.length_b   1.000
_cell.length_c   1.000
_cell.angle_alpha   90.00
_cell.angle_beta   90.00
_cell.angle_gamma   90.00
#
_symmetry.space_group_name_H-M   'P 1'
#
loop_
_entity.id
_entity.type
_entity.pdbx_description
1 polymer ?
#
loop_
_entity_poly.entity_id
_entity_poly.type
_entity_poly.pdbx_seq_one_letter_code
_entity_poly.pdbx_strand_id
1 'polypeptide(L)'
;MKRYNYKIGFLAILGLIGLGSCTKSFEELNYDPNNAHEVNPEYLLSYAQKNAMDNTWDEWQNGRFGLLYSQQWSQPDYTEESRYQIRTNVNYNLWLAYYHDVLNNLEESVKQNEADLISGSPNKSAISKILKSWAFHVLTDIYGDIPYSEALQGEAALNPKYESSQVIYADLLKTLQEQVSILDESQPSYGSGDNIYGGDVLKWKKFANSLIVRIALRMVDKDTQAARSAIEAAVSSGVFQGNEDNALYHYLANAPNNNPINESYKSRTGDFSVSKTLVDYMKEVNDPRLPVYASPAAVSGEYIGYVYGSSTVINANQVSLPGTRIRAAEEPGIFMSYPEVAFALAEAAERGFSVGGTAEDFYKKGITASMNYWGVTDANAINQYIAGSPYNSSDWKNVIGVQKWLAMYMQGIQAWLERIRLDIKKPGGAQLFVAPVSGSLDQNVDFVPYRMTYPVEEQTRNAVNYREAVSKIPGGVDSKGAKQWWMP
;
A
#
# COMPACT_ATOMS: atom_id res chain seq x y z
N MET A 1 82.36 39.16 -3.95
CA MET A 1 82.19 38.57 -5.30
C MET A 1 81.67 37.15 -5.13
N LYS A 2 80.50 36.82 -5.71
CA LYS A 2 80.01 35.52 -6.24
C LYS A 2 80.30 34.23 -5.42
N ARG A 3 79.43 33.24 -5.17
CA ARG A 3 78.09 32.83 -5.62
C ARG A 3 77.71 31.54 -4.82
N TYR A 4 76.44 31.40 -4.45
CA TYR A 4 75.55 30.21 -4.36
C TYR A 4 75.89 28.91 -3.60
N ASN A 5 75.04 28.64 -2.58
CA ASN A 5 74.15 27.49 -2.35
C ASN A 5 74.52 26.11 -2.92
N TYR A 6 74.85 25.12 -2.07
CA TYR A 6 74.47 23.69 -2.25
C TYR A 6 74.70 22.88 -0.94
N LYS A 7 73.81 22.97 0.05
CA LYS A 7 73.67 21.94 1.12
C LYS A 7 72.23 21.84 1.67
N ILE A 8 71.24 21.90 0.77
CA ILE A 8 69.88 21.41 1.04
C ILE A 8 69.63 20.33 0.00
N GLY A 9 70.11 19.12 0.28
CA GLY A 9 70.12 18.04 -0.72
C GLY A 9 70.39 16.65 -0.16
N PHE A 10 70.24 16.44 1.15
CA PHE A 10 70.40 15.10 1.73
C PHE A 10 69.41 14.78 2.86
N LEU A 11 68.40 15.63 3.07
CA LEU A 11 67.30 15.42 4.02
C LEU A 11 65.92 15.40 3.34
N ALA A 12 65.89 15.30 2.00
CA ALA A 12 64.67 15.20 1.19
C ALA A 12 64.53 13.85 0.47
N ILE A 13 65.42 12.87 0.72
CA ILE A 13 65.40 11.54 0.06
C ILE A 13 65.02 10.41 1.04
N LEU A 14 64.77 10.70 2.33
CA LEU A 14 64.22 9.72 3.29
C LEU A 14 62.74 9.93 3.63
N GLY A 15 62.04 10.82 2.90
CA GLY A 15 60.62 11.14 3.11
C GLY A 15 59.69 10.73 1.97
N LEU A 16 60.11 9.83 1.07
CA LEU A 16 59.39 9.51 -0.17
C LEU A 16 59.18 8.02 -0.46
N ILE A 17 59.30 7.14 0.55
CA ILE A 17 58.99 5.69 0.44
C ILE A 17 57.74 5.32 1.29
N GLY A 18 56.95 6.30 1.74
CA GLY A 18 55.87 6.08 2.72
C GLY A 18 54.42 6.25 2.22
N LEU A 19 54.15 6.42 0.92
CA LEU A 19 52.79 6.79 0.45
C LEU A 19 52.14 5.79 -0.52
N GLY A 20 52.63 4.54 -0.59
CA GLY A 20 52.15 3.54 -1.54
C GLY A 20 51.38 2.34 -0.98
N SER A 21 51.10 2.26 0.33
CA SER A 21 50.60 1.01 0.95
C SER A 21 49.39 1.14 1.89
N CYS A 22 48.79 2.32 2.05
CA CYS A 22 47.68 2.52 3.01
C CYS A 22 46.26 2.40 2.42
N THR A 23 46.08 1.80 1.25
CA THR A 23 44.73 1.58 0.67
C THR A 23 44.50 0.20 0.08
N LYS A 24 45.42 -0.76 0.22
CA LYS A 24 45.28 -2.10 -0.40
C LYS A 24 44.96 -3.26 0.55
N SER A 25 44.83 -3.01 1.85
CA SER A 25 44.65 -4.12 2.82
C SER A 25 43.60 -3.82 3.89
N PHE A 26 42.71 -2.86 3.69
CA PHE A 26 41.59 -2.67 4.62
C PHE A 26 40.48 -3.71 4.41
N GLU A 27 40.32 -4.20 3.17
CA GLU A 27 39.38 -5.27 2.83
C GLU A 27 39.89 -6.65 3.30
N GLU A 28 41.21 -6.89 3.26
CA GLU A 28 41.82 -8.16 3.68
C GLU A 28 42.02 -8.29 5.21
N LEU A 29 41.98 -7.17 5.97
CA LEU A 29 42.12 -7.19 7.44
C LEU A 29 40.82 -7.49 8.20
N ASN A 30 39.70 -7.57 7.50
CA ASN A 30 38.39 -7.95 8.05
C ASN A 30 37.83 -9.24 7.41
N TYR A 31 38.66 -10.07 6.78
CA TYR A 31 38.22 -11.37 6.31
C TYR A 31 38.26 -12.38 7.46
N ASP A 32 37.22 -12.37 8.28
CA ASP A 32 36.94 -13.46 9.22
C ASP A 32 36.04 -14.50 8.50
N PRO A 33 36.57 -15.68 8.13
CA PRO A 33 35.82 -16.69 7.40
C PRO A 33 34.64 -17.30 8.20
N ASN A 34 34.41 -16.88 9.44
CA ASN A 34 33.26 -17.26 10.27
C ASN A 34 32.29 -16.10 10.59
N ASN A 35 32.49 -14.89 10.05
CA ASN A 35 31.58 -13.75 10.21
C ASN A 35 30.78 -13.51 8.92
N ALA A 36 29.46 -13.56 9.01
CA ALA A 36 28.56 -13.27 7.90
C ALA A 36 28.60 -11.78 7.54
N HIS A 37 29.23 -11.43 6.42
CA HIS A 37 29.24 -10.06 5.88
C HIS A 37 28.07 -9.77 4.93
N GLU A 38 27.28 -10.78 4.56
CA GLU A 38 26.07 -10.65 3.74
C GLU A 38 24.83 -10.93 4.58
N VAL A 39 23.86 -10.01 4.55
CA VAL A 39 22.58 -10.17 5.26
C VAL A 39 21.77 -11.22 4.52
N ASN A 40 21.40 -12.33 5.19
CA ASN A 40 20.60 -13.40 4.59
C ASN A 40 19.33 -12.84 3.90
N PRO A 41 19.05 -13.23 2.63
CA PRO A 41 17.85 -12.81 1.88
C PRO A 41 16.52 -13.00 2.62
N GLU A 42 16.42 -14.01 3.50
CA GLU A 42 15.25 -14.24 4.35
C GLU A 42 15.00 -13.08 5.33
N TYR A 43 16.06 -12.50 5.90
CA TYR A 43 15.94 -11.35 6.79
C TYR A 43 15.62 -10.08 6.01
N LEU A 44 16.17 -9.91 4.80
CA LEU A 44 15.83 -8.78 3.92
C LEU A 44 14.34 -8.80 3.55
N LEU A 45 13.80 -9.97 3.19
CA LEU A 45 12.37 -10.14 2.91
C LEU A 45 11.52 -9.84 4.15
N SER A 46 11.81 -10.49 5.28
CA SER A 46 11.07 -10.30 6.53
C SER A 46 11.05 -8.83 6.97
N TYR A 47 12.20 -8.15 6.87
CA TYR A 47 12.31 -6.72 7.19
C TYR A 47 11.46 -5.86 6.24
N ALA A 48 11.52 -6.12 4.93
CA ALA A 48 10.71 -5.39 3.95
C ALA A 48 9.21 -5.60 4.17
N GLN A 49 8.76 -6.83 4.45
CA GLN A 49 7.36 -7.15 4.74
C GLN A 49 6.86 -6.44 6.00
N LYS A 50 7.67 -6.45 7.07
CA LYS A 50 7.36 -5.72 8.30
C LYS A 50 7.25 -4.22 8.06
N ASN A 51 8.25 -3.60 7.44
CA ASN A 51 8.23 -2.16 7.20
C ASN A 51 7.10 -1.73 6.26
N ALA A 52 6.78 -2.54 5.25
CA ALA A 52 5.63 -2.28 4.39
C ALA A 52 4.34 -2.21 5.21
N MET A 53 4.09 -3.16 6.11
CA MET A 53 2.86 -3.19 6.88
C MET A 53 2.86 -2.27 8.09
N ASP A 54 3.99 -2.04 8.74
CA ASP A 54 4.13 -1.05 9.82
C ASP A 54 3.82 0.38 9.33
N ASN A 55 3.93 0.65 8.02
CA ASN A 55 3.62 1.95 7.41
C ASN A 55 2.34 1.95 6.55
N THR A 56 1.74 0.79 6.29
CA THR A 56 0.44 0.70 5.58
C THR A 56 -0.70 0.40 6.56
N TRP A 57 -0.37 -0.07 7.76
CA TRP A 57 -1.32 -0.52 8.78
C TRP A 57 -1.09 0.19 10.11
N ASP A 58 -0.91 1.50 10.05
CA ASP A 58 -0.63 2.36 11.19
C ASP A 58 -1.49 3.63 11.18
N GLU A 59 -1.36 4.41 12.25
CA GLU A 59 -2.15 5.62 12.43
C GLU A 59 -1.62 6.83 11.64
N TRP A 60 -0.32 6.88 11.34
CA TRP A 60 0.37 8.03 10.77
C TRP A 60 0.24 8.08 9.26
N GLN A 61 0.48 6.97 8.57
CA GLN A 61 0.39 6.91 7.11
C GLN A 61 -1.04 6.52 6.74
N ASN A 62 -1.47 5.29 7.02
CA ASN A 62 -2.82 4.87 6.64
C ASN A 62 -3.91 5.60 7.44
N GLY A 63 -3.73 5.81 8.74
CA GLY A 63 -4.72 6.51 9.58
C GLY A 63 -4.97 7.96 9.18
N ARG A 64 -3.93 8.76 8.84
CA ARG A 64 -4.08 10.21 8.56
C ARG A 64 -4.38 10.56 7.11
N PHE A 65 -4.27 9.66 6.15
CA PHE A 65 -4.77 9.96 4.79
C PHE A 65 -5.58 8.81 4.21
N GLY A 66 -5.14 7.56 4.31
CA GLY A 66 -5.90 6.42 3.78
C GLY A 66 -7.32 6.32 4.36
N LEU A 67 -7.44 6.14 5.67
CA LEU A 67 -8.71 5.95 6.38
C LEU A 67 -9.56 7.23 6.45
N LEU A 68 -8.93 8.41 6.40
CA LEU A 68 -9.66 9.68 6.33
C LEU A 68 -10.16 9.99 4.93
N TYR A 69 -9.36 9.81 3.89
CA TYR A 69 -9.77 10.11 2.51
C TYR A 69 -10.74 9.05 1.99
N SER A 70 -10.72 7.84 2.55
CA SER A 70 -11.78 6.84 2.35
C SER A 70 -13.04 7.10 3.20
N GLN A 71 -12.98 8.04 4.16
CA GLN A 71 -14.04 8.32 5.16
C GLN A 71 -14.50 7.09 5.96
N GLN A 72 -13.62 6.11 6.14
CA GLN A 72 -13.86 5.04 7.10
C GLN A 72 -13.64 5.54 8.53
N TRP A 73 -12.63 6.37 8.74
CA TRP A 73 -12.35 7.05 10.01
C TRP A 73 -12.51 8.56 9.89
N SER A 74 -12.58 9.20 11.06
CA SER A 74 -12.48 10.64 11.23
C SER A 74 -11.71 10.97 12.51
N GLN A 75 -11.32 12.24 12.66
CA GLN A 75 -10.50 12.73 13.76
C GLN A 75 -11.33 13.66 14.65
N PRO A 76 -11.78 13.22 15.84
CA PRO A 76 -12.43 14.11 16.79
C PRO A 76 -11.46 15.09 17.46
N ASP A 77 -10.15 14.81 17.40
CA ASP A 77 -9.06 15.68 17.83
C ASP A 77 -7.99 15.76 16.72
N TYR A 78 -7.31 16.91 16.57
CA TYR A 78 -6.37 17.20 15.45
C TYR A 78 -6.96 16.99 14.05
N THR A 79 -7.90 17.87 13.68
CA THR A 79 -8.78 17.71 12.52
C THR A 79 -8.15 18.10 11.17
N GLU A 80 -6.91 18.56 11.17
CA GLU A 80 -6.22 19.12 10.00
C GLU A 80 -6.15 18.12 8.84
N GLU A 81 -5.84 16.85 9.12
CA GLU A 81 -5.71 15.84 8.06
C GLU A 81 -7.06 15.41 7.49
N SER A 82 -8.11 15.35 8.32
CA SER A 82 -9.50 15.18 7.88
C SER A 82 -9.98 16.35 7.00
N ARG A 83 -9.28 17.48 7.04
CA ARG A 83 -9.52 18.69 6.23
C ARG A 83 -8.42 18.89 5.18
N TYR A 84 -7.69 17.83 4.84
CA TYR A 84 -6.71 17.76 3.76
C TYR A 84 -5.40 18.51 4.00
N GLN A 85 -5.05 18.88 5.22
CA GLN A 85 -3.72 19.40 5.54
C GLN A 85 -2.85 18.30 6.19
N ILE A 86 -2.12 17.56 5.36
CA ILE A 86 -1.17 16.53 5.83
C ILE A 86 0.15 17.18 6.24
N ARG A 87 0.73 16.71 7.35
CA ARG A 87 2.04 17.14 7.81
C ARG A 87 3.13 16.70 6.84
N THR A 88 4.07 17.59 6.56
CA THR A 88 5.18 17.35 5.61
C THR A 88 5.97 16.09 5.95
N ASN A 89 6.28 15.87 7.23
CA ASN A 89 7.05 14.71 7.68
C ASN A 89 6.30 13.38 7.50
N VAL A 90 4.96 13.37 7.59
CA VAL A 90 4.17 12.16 7.36
C VAL A 90 4.29 11.71 5.90
N ASN A 91 4.19 12.68 4.97
CA ASN A 91 4.34 12.40 3.54
C ASN A 91 5.76 11.93 3.19
N TYR A 92 6.77 12.60 3.75
CA TYR A 92 8.17 12.22 3.56
C TYR A 92 8.49 10.83 4.14
N ASN A 93 7.98 10.51 5.33
CA ASN A 93 8.20 9.21 5.97
C ASN A 93 7.57 8.06 5.17
N LEU A 94 6.40 8.26 4.56
CA LEU A 94 5.80 7.28 3.65
C LEU A 94 6.72 7.00 2.45
N TRP A 95 7.21 8.07 1.81
CA TRP A 95 8.13 7.96 0.68
C TRP A 95 9.41 7.21 1.07
N LEU A 96 10.02 7.58 2.20
CA LEU A 96 11.20 6.91 2.73
C LEU A 96 10.92 5.44 3.06
N ALA A 97 9.84 5.13 3.76
CA ALA A 97 9.52 3.75 4.14
C ALA A 97 9.49 2.83 2.91
N TYR A 98 8.85 3.27 1.81
CA TYR A 98 8.84 2.46 0.60
C TYR A 98 10.18 2.40 -0.13
N TYR A 99 10.85 3.52 -0.38
CA TYR A 99 12.10 3.49 -1.15
C TYR A 99 13.28 2.91 -0.36
N HIS A 100 13.44 3.35 0.88
CA HIS A 100 14.56 2.98 1.74
C HIS A 100 14.36 1.63 2.42
N ASP A 101 13.22 1.40 3.08
CA ASP A 101 13.06 0.22 3.94
C ASP A 101 12.46 -0.98 3.21
N VAL A 102 11.57 -0.76 2.25
CA VAL A 102 10.92 -1.85 1.50
C VAL A 102 11.69 -2.18 0.22
N LEU A 103 11.77 -1.22 -0.71
CA LEU A 103 12.27 -1.46 -2.07
C LEU A 103 13.76 -1.80 -2.11
N ASN A 104 14.62 -1.07 -1.38
CA ASN A 104 16.05 -1.40 -1.34
C ASN A 104 16.32 -2.78 -0.75
N ASN A 105 15.64 -3.18 0.34
CA ASN A 105 15.82 -4.51 0.93
C ASN A 105 15.34 -5.62 0.00
N LEU A 106 14.23 -5.41 -0.72
CA LEU A 106 13.77 -6.37 -1.73
C LEU A 106 14.71 -6.43 -2.93
N GLU A 107 15.27 -5.30 -3.37
CA GLU A 107 16.26 -5.25 -4.45
C GLU A 107 17.55 -5.98 -4.06
N GLU A 108 18.03 -5.77 -2.85
CA GLU A 108 19.21 -6.48 -2.34
C GLU A 108 18.94 -7.99 -2.25
N SER A 109 17.75 -8.37 -1.78
CA SER A 109 17.33 -9.78 -1.77
C SER A 109 17.32 -10.40 -3.17
N VAL A 110 16.82 -9.67 -4.18
CA VAL A 110 16.86 -10.12 -5.59
C VAL A 110 18.30 -10.33 -6.03
N LYS A 111 19.19 -9.35 -5.82
CA LYS A 111 20.60 -9.42 -6.23
C LYS A 111 21.30 -10.64 -5.64
N GLN A 112 21.14 -10.89 -4.35
CA GLN A 112 21.78 -12.02 -3.67
C GLN A 112 21.26 -13.36 -4.19
N ASN A 113 19.93 -13.53 -4.31
CA ASN A 113 19.37 -14.77 -4.84
C ASN A 113 19.79 -15.03 -6.31
N GLU A 114 19.92 -13.99 -7.12
CA GLU A 114 20.36 -14.13 -8.52
C GLU A 114 21.87 -14.35 -8.66
N ALA A 115 22.67 -13.98 -7.66
CA ALA A 115 24.10 -14.24 -7.62
C ALA A 115 24.43 -15.67 -7.12
N ASP A 116 23.76 -16.12 -6.05
CA ASP A 116 24.06 -17.40 -5.39
C ASP A 116 23.57 -18.62 -6.19
N LEU A 117 22.48 -18.47 -6.95
CA LEU A 117 21.91 -19.49 -7.85
C LEU A 117 21.69 -20.87 -7.20
N ILE A 118 21.45 -20.93 -5.88
CA ILE A 118 21.14 -22.17 -5.17
C ILE A 118 19.68 -22.61 -5.40
N SER A 119 19.34 -23.86 -5.03
CA SER A 119 17.96 -24.36 -5.09
C SER A 119 17.00 -23.44 -4.34
N GLY A 120 15.90 -23.06 -4.99
CA GLY A 120 14.90 -22.13 -4.48
C GLY A 120 15.16 -20.65 -4.79
N SER A 121 16.35 -20.27 -5.26
CA SER A 121 16.67 -18.88 -5.61
C SER A 121 15.72 -18.26 -6.65
N PRO A 122 15.27 -18.99 -7.70
CA PRO A 122 14.27 -18.45 -8.63
C PRO A 122 12.95 -18.07 -7.95
N ASN A 123 12.44 -18.92 -7.05
CA ASN A 123 11.24 -18.61 -6.27
C ASN A 123 11.47 -17.41 -5.34
N LYS A 124 12.61 -17.36 -4.65
CA LYS A 124 12.97 -16.26 -3.75
C LYS A 124 13.09 -14.92 -4.49
N SER A 125 13.75 -14.89 -5.65
CA SER A 125 13.82 -13.70 -6.50
C SER A 125 12.42 -13.29 -7.00
N ALA A 126 11.64 -14.25 -7.51
CA ALA A 126 10.29 -13.98 -8.02
C ALA A 126 9.36 -13.39 -6.94
N ILE A 127 9.34 -13.95 -5.73
CA ILE A 127 8.56 -13.43 -4.58
C ILE A 127 8.98 -11.99 -4.25
N SER A 128 10.28 -11.71 -4.25
CA SER A 128 10.81 -10.37 -3.95
C SER A 128 10.39 -9.36 -5.01
N LYS A 129 10.44 -9.74 -6.30
CA LYS A 129 9.98 -8.91 -7.43
C LYS A 129 8.46 -8.69 -7.42
N ILE A 130 7.68 -9.67 -6.97
CA ILE A 130 6.22 -9.52 -6.77
C ILE A 130 5.94 -8.46 -5.69
N LEU A 131 6.65 -8.51 -4.55
CA LEU A 131 6.51 -7.48 -3.50
C LEU A 131 7.02 -6.11 -3.93
N LYS A 132 8.10 -6.03 -4.72
CA LYS A 132 8.54 -4.77 -5.33
C LYS A 132 7.44 -4.19 -6.21
N SER A 133 6.79 -5.05 -7.02
CA SER A 133 5.70 -4.63 -7.89
C SER A 133 4.52 -4.07 -7.10
N TRP A 134 4.17 -4.71 -5.97
CA TRP A 134 3.17 -4.19 -5.05
C TRP A 134 3.57 -2.83 -4.45
N ALA A 135 4.81 -2.68 -3.99
CA ALA A 135 5.30 -1.45 -3.37
C ALA A 135 5.33 -0.28 -4.37
N PHE A 136 5.83 -0.51 -5.58
CA PHE A 136 5.81 0.48 -6.64
C PHE A 136 4.39 0.83 -7.08
N HIS A 137 3.47 -0.14 -7.13
CA HIS A 137 2.05 0.14 -7.38
C HIS A 137 1.47 1.09 -6.33
N VAL A 138 1.75 0.87 -5.04
CA VAL A 138 1.29 1.77 -3.97
C VAL A 138 1.84 3.19 -4.18
N LEU A 139 3.14 3.33 -4.48
CA LEU A 139 3.76 4.63 -4.73
C LEU A 139 3.15 5.34 -5.93
N THR A 140 3.01 4.68 -7.09
CA THR A 140 2.49 5.34 -8.30
C THR A 140 0.99 5.63 -8.19
N ASP A 141 0.23 4.82 -7.45
CA ASP A 141 -1.18 5.10 -7.14
C ASP A 141 -1.35 6.41 -6.36
N ILE A 142 -0.45 6.66 -5.40
CA ILE A 142 -0.50 7.81 -4.50
C ILE A 142 0.07 9.08 -5.15
N TYR A 143 1.21 8.95 -5.84
CA TYR A 143 2.01 10.10 -6.29
C TYR A 143 2.02 10.31 -7.82
N GLY A 144 1.57 9.33 -8.61
CA GLY A 144 1.62 9.37 -10.07
C GLY A 144 2.99 8.98 -10.59
N ASP A 145 3.62 9.86 -11.36
CA ASP A 145 4.98 9.66 -11.86
C ASP A 145 5.97 9.58 -10.68
N ILE A 146 6.89 8.61 -10.69
CA ILE A 146 7.82 8.36 -9.59
C ILE A 146 9.17 7.82 -10.10
N PRO A 147 10.27 7.93 -9.32
CA PRO A 147 11.47 7.14 -9.59
C PRO A 147 11.19 5.64 -9.65
N TYR A 148 11.44 5.01 -10.80
CA TYR A 148 11.14 3.59 -11.02
C TYR A 148 12.35 2.83 -11.61
N SER A 149 12.57 2.94 -12.92
CA SER A 149 13.61 2.17 -13.63
C SER A 149 15.05 2.58 -13.27
N GLU A 150 15.27 3.87 -12.99
CA GLU A 150 16.55 4.41 -12.49
C GLU A 150 16.66 4.35 -10.95
N ALA A 151 15.61 3.94 -10.23
CA ALA A 151 15.65 3.89 -8.76
C ALA A 151 16.48 2.70 -8.25
N LEU A 152 16.90 2.77 -6.98
CA LEU A 152 17.60 1.68 -6.25
C LEU A 152 18.98 1.30 -6.81
N GLN A 153 19.55 2.11 -7.72
CA GLN A 153 20.87 1.87 -8.32
C GLN A 153 22.04 2.51 -7.55
N GLY A 154 21.78 3.09 -6.37
CA GLY A 154 22.81 3.70 -5.54
C GLY A 154 23.58 4.82 -6.26
N GLU A 155 24.91 4.76 -6.20
CA GLU A 155 25.79 5.76 -6.82
C GLU A 155 25.70 5.81 -8.35
N ALA A 156 25.20 4.75 -9.00
CA ALA A 156 25.01 4.73 -10.45
C ALA A 156 23.89 5.67 -10.92
N ALA A 157 22.92 5.99 -10.05
CA ALA A 157 21.83 6.92 -10.35
C ALA A 157 21.42 7.73 -9.10
N LEU A 158 22.20 8.76 -8.76
CA LEU A 158 21.97 9.62 -7.59
C LEU A 158 20.70 10.49 -7.70
N ASN A 159 20.25 10.78 -8.92
CA ASN A 159 19.10 11.63 -9.21
C ASN A 159 18.19 10.93 -10.22
N PRO A 160 17.46 9.87 -9.81
CA PRO A 160 16.66 9.07 -10.71
C PRO A 160 15.50 9.90 -11.29
N LYS A 161 15.22 9.72 -12.58
CA LYS A 161 14.08 10.34 -13.24
C LYS A 161 12.76 9.78 -12.74
N TYR A 162 11.74 10.64 -12.81
CA TYR A 162 10.36 10.26 -12.54
C TYR A 162 9.77 9.67 -13.82
N GLU A 163 9.52 8.37 -13.78
CA GLU A 163 8.92 7.65 -14.89
C GLU A 163 7.39 7.80 -14.84
N SER A 164 6.77 7.89 -16.03
CA SER A 164 5.33 8.12 -16.10
C SER A 164 4.54 6.96 -15.51
N SER A 165 3.46 7.24 -14.78
CA SER A 165 2.61 6.18 -14.22
C SER A 165 2.10 5.20 -15.29
N GLN A 166 1.85 5.66 -16.53
CA GLN A 166 1.44 4.79 -17.63
C GLN A 166 2.48 3.69 -17.94
N VAL A 167 3.76 4.08 -18.01
CA VAL A 167 4.87 3.15 -18.27
C VAL A 167 5.04 2.20 -17.09
N ILE A 168 4.98 2.73 -15.86
CA ILE A 168 5.11 1.94 -14.64
C ILE A 168 4.03 0.86 -14.59
N TYR A 169 2.76 1.21 -14.80
CA TYR A 169 1.66 0.22 -14.77
C TYR A 169 1.85 -0.89 -15.80
N ALA A 170 2.25 -0.56 -17.02
CA ALA A 170 2.50 -1.55 -18.07
C ALA A 170 3.65 -2.49 -17.68
N ASP A 171 4.72 -1.95 -17.10
CA ASP A 171 5.87 -2.74 -16.66
C ASP A 171 5.55 -3.62 -15.43
N LEU A 172 4.75 -3.13 -14.50
CA LEU A 172 4.29 -3.90 -13.34
C LEU A 172 3.44 -5.10 -13.77
N LEU A 173 2.51 -4.91 -14.70
CA LEU A 173 1.69 -6.01 -15.24
C LEU A 173 2.56 -7.08 -15.91
N LYS A 174 3.51 -6.64 -16.73
CA LYS A 174 4.47 -7.53 -17.40
C LYS A 174 5.34 -8.28 -16.39
N THR A 175 5.95 -7.57 -15.45
CA THR A 175 6.83 -8.13 -14.42
C THR A 175 6.10 -9.20 -13.60
N LEU A 176 4.87 -8.94 -13.18
CA LEU A 176 4.07 -9.90 -12.42
C LEU A 176 3.76 -11.16 -13.24
N GLN A 177 3.41 -11.04 -14.53
CA GLN A 177 3.17 -12.20 -15.40
C GLN A 177 4.44 -13.05 -15.57
N GLU A 178 5.60 -12.40 -15.75
CA GLU A 178 6.90 -13.07 -15.81
C GLU A 178 7.19 -13.81 -14.50
N GLN A 179 6.97 -13.19 -13.34
CA GLN A 179 7.24 -13.82 -12.05
C GLN A 179 6.29 -14.99 -11.77
N VAL A 180 5.01 -14.90 -12.13
CA VAL A 180 4.07 -16.03 -12.05
C VAL A 180 4.59 -17.23 -12.85
N SER A 181 5.21 -16.99 -14.01
CA SER A 181 5.76 -18.04 -14.88
C SER A 181 7.06 -18.65 -14.31
N ILE A 182 7.81 -17.90 -13.50
CA ILE A 182 9.05 -18.35 -12.86
C ILE A 182 8.75 -19.20 -11.61
N LEU A 183 7.69 -18.89 -10.87
CA LEU A 183 7.36 -19.59 -9.64
C LEU A 183 7.09 -21.09 -9.89
N ASP A 184 7.79 -21.94 -9.15
CA ASP A 184 7.71 -23.40 -9.23
C ASP A 184 7.43 -24.00 -7.86
N GLU A 185 6.24 -24.59 -7.71
CA GLU A 185 5.76 -25.20 -6.45
C GLU A 185 6.55 -26.45 -6.05
N SER A 186 7.33 -27.04 -6.97
CA SER A 186 8.21 -28.17 -6.68
C SER A 186 9.55 -27.75 -6.06
N GLN A 187 9.86 -26.45 -6.07
CA GLN A 187 11.12 -25.90 -5.57
C GLN A 187 10.91 -25.16 -4.23
N PRO A 188 11.93 -25.14 -3.35
CA PRO A 188 11.85 -24.39 -2.10
C PRO A 188 11.76 -22.87 -2.34
N SER A 189 11.43 -22.13 -1.30
CA SER A 189 11.39 -20.67 -1.29
C SER A 189 11.91 -20.16 0.07
N TYR A 190 11.38 -19.03 0.58
CA TYR A 190 11.77 -18.41 1.84
C TYR A 190 11.37 -19.16 3.12
N GLY A 191 10.42 -20.11 3.05
CA GLY A 191 9.94 -20.83 4.24
C GLY A 191 9.53 -19.86 5.36
N SER A 192 10.05 -20.06 6.58
CA SER A 192 9.76 -19.22 7.75
C SER A 192 10.27 -17.78 7.67
N GLY A 193 11.11 -17.44 6.68
CA GLY A 193 11.52 -16.05 6.42
C GLY A 193 10.43 -15.20 5.74
N ASP A 194 9.32 -15.81 5.33
CA ASP A 194 8.16 -15.14 4.75
C ASP A 194 7.00 -15.08 5.76
N ASN A 195 6.69 -13.88 6.25
CA ASN A 195 5.64 -13.63 7.24
C ASN A 195 4.23 -13.46 6.63
N ILE A 196 4.09 -13.69 5.32
CA ILE A 196 2.80 -13.62 4.62
C ILE A 196 2.26 -15.02 4.35
N TYR A 197 3.05 -15.88 3.69
CA TYR A 197 2.61 -17.21 3.28
C TYR A 197 3.52 -18.34 3.78
N GLY A 198 4.53 -18.06 4.60
CA GLY A 198 5.46 -19.07 5.08
C GLY A 198 6.21 -19.77 3.94
N GLY A 199 6.39 -19.10 2.80
CA GLY A 199 7.03 -19.63 1.62
C GLY A 199 6.13 -20.46 0.68
N ASP A 200 4.81 -20.48 0.90
CA ASP A 200 3.88 -21.18 0.01
C ASP A 200 3.84 -20.53 -1.39
N VAL A 201 4.51 -21.17 -2.34
CA VAL A 201 4.69 -20.70 -3.72
C VAL A 201 3.36 -20.60 -4.47
N LEU A 202 2.41 -21.50 -4.20
CA LEU A 202 1.09 -21.46 -4.85
C LEU A 202 0.32 -20.23 -4.40
N LYS A 203 0.36 -19.89 -3.11
CA LYS A 203 -0.27 -18.67 -2.62
C LYS A 203 0.38 -17.41 -3.19
N TRP A 204 1.70 -17.40 -3.37
CA TRP A 204 2.40 -16.31 -4.06
C TRP A 204 1.98 -16.15 -5.52
N LYS A 205 1.77 -17.25 -6.27
CA LYS A 205 1.20 -17.19 -7.64
C LYS A 205 -0.18 -16.55 -7.62
N LYS A 206 -1.06 -17.00 -6.71
CA LYS A 206 -2.42 -16.44 -6.59
C LYS A 206 -2.41 -14.96 -6.21
N PHE A 207 -1.50 -14.54 -5.33
CA PHE A 207 -1.34 -13.14 -4.95
C PHE A 207 -0.88 -12.29 -6.14
N ALA A 208 0.12 -12.74 -6.89
CA ALA A 208 0.62 -12.02 -8.06
C ALA A 208 -0.45 -11.86 -9.15
N ASN A 209 -1.19 -12.93 -9.45
CA ASN A 209 -2.34 -12.87 -10.37
C ASN A 209 -3.46 -11.96 -9.85
N SER A 210 -3.76 -12.00 -8.56
CA SER A 210 -4.76 -11.11 -7.95
C SER A 210 -4.32 -9.65 -8.01
N LEU A 211 -3.04 -9.38 -7.79
CA LEU A 211 -2.45 -8.04 -7.91
C LEU A 211 -2.50 -7.52 -9.35
N ILE A 212 -2.27 -8.39 -10.35
CA ILE A 212 -2.51 -8.05 -11.77
C ILE A 212 -3.94 -7.54 -11.96
N VAL A 213 -4.94 -8.21 -11.38
CA VAL A 213 -6.35 -7.78 -11.49
C VAL A 213 -6.57 -6.39 -10.87
N ARG A 214 -5.97 -6.11 -9.69
CA ARG A 214 -6.03 -4.76 -9.07
C ARG A 214 -5.44 -3.70 -9.99
N ILE A 215 -4.21 -3.90 -10.46
CA ILE A 215 -3.46 -2.95 -11.29
C ILE A 215 -4.21 -2.69 -12.62
N ALA A 216 -4.65 -3.76 -13.27
CA ALA A 216 -5.37 -3.67 -14.54
C ALA A 216 -6.72 -2.94 -14.39
N LEU A 217 -7.50 -3.22 -13.34
CA LEU A 217 -8.75 -2.50 -13.08
C LEU A 217 -8.53 -1.04 -12.71
N ARG A 218 -7.42 -0.72 -12.03
CA ARG A 218 -7.07 0.66 -11.68
C ARG A 218 -6.92 1.53 -12.93
N MET A 219 -6.35 0.99 -14.02
CA MET A 219 -6.17 1.68 -15.31
C MET A 219 -7.22 1.37 -16.39
N VAL A 220 -8.27 0.61 -16.07
CA VAL A 220 -9.21 0.05 -17.08
C VAL A 220 -9.88 1.10 -17.95
N ASP A 221 -10.17 2.29 -17.42
CA ASP A 221 -10.84 3.36 -18.17
C ASP A 221 -9.87 4.14 -19.08
N LYS A 222 -8.55 3.91 -18.96
CA LYS A 222 -7.53 4.46 -19.87
C LYS A 222 -7.10 3.49 -20.95
N ASP A 223 -7.01 2.20 -20.62
CA ASP A 223 -6.71 1.16 -21.60
C ASP A 223 -7.50 -0.13 -21.30
N THR A 224 -8.76 -0.14 -21.73
CA THR A 224 -9.68 -1.26 -21.54
C THR A 224 -9.15 -2.56 -22.15
N GLN A 225 -8.44 -2.49 -23.28
CA GLN A 225 -7.99 -3.69 -23.98
C GLN A 225 -6.81 -4.33 -23.25
N ALA A 226 -5.80 -3.54 -22.85
CA ALA A 226 -4.69 -4.04 -22.05
C ALA A 226 -5.19 -4.59 -20.71
N ALA A 227 -6.10 -3.87 -20.04
CA ALA A 227 -6.70 -4.31 -18.79
C ALA A 227 -7.45 -5.64 -18.93
N ARG A 228 -8.30 -5.78 -19.97
CA ARG A 228 -9.02 -7.02 -20.27
C ARG A 228 -8.06 -8.19 -20.45
N SER A 229 -7.06 -8.02 -21.33
CA SER A 229 -6.09 -9.08 -21.62
C SER A 229 -5.32 -9.51 -20.37
N ALA A 230 -4.88 -8.56 -19.53
CA ALA A 230 -4.18 -8.86 -18.29
C ALA A 230 -5.07 -9.59 -17.27
N ILE A 231 -6.31 -9.14 -17.08
CA ILE A 231 -7.27 -9.73 -16.14
C ILE A 231 -7.64 -11.16 -16.55
N GLU A 232 -8.01 -11.38 -17.81
CA GLU A 232 -8.41 -12.71 -18.29
C GLU A 232 -7.25 -13.71 -18.18
N ALA A 233 -6.03 -13.28 -18.51
CA ALA A 233 -4.82 -14.10 -18.35
C ALA A 233 -4.56 -14.45 -16.87
N ALA A 234 -4.63 -13.46 -15.98
CA ALA A 234 -4.43 -13.67 -14.55
C ALA A 234 -5.48 -14.61 -13.93
N VAL A 235 -6.75 -14.46 -14.31
CA VAL A 235 -7.83 -15.36 -13.87
C VAL A 235 -7.59 -16.78 -14.39
N SER A 236 -7.20 -16.94 -15.66
CA SER A 236 -6.86 -18.25 -16.22
C SER A 236 -5.64 -18.88 -15.53
N SER A 237 -4.71 -18.08 -15.01
CA SER A 237 -3.53 -18.55 -14.28
C SER A 237 -3.80 -18.81 -12.78
N GLY A 238 -4.98 -18.45 -12.27
CA GLY A 238 -5.39 -18.65 -10.89
C GLY A 238 -5.19 -17.43 -10.00
N VAL A 239 -6.30 -16.77 -9.65
CA VAL A 239 -6.41 -15.70 -8.64
C VAL A 239 -6.90 -16.27 -7.30
N PHE A 240 -7.02 -15.43 -6.26
CA PHE A 240 -7.63 -15.83 -4.98
C PHE A 240 -9.02 -16.46 -5.16
N GLN A 241 -9.29 -17.53 -4.42
CA GLN A 241 -10.55 -18.28 -4.47
C GLN A 241 -11.37 -18.17 -3.16
N GLY A 242 -10.73 -17.75 -2.07
CA GLY A 242 -11.32 -17.64 -0.75
C GLY A 242 -10.44 -16.87 0.24
N ASN A 243 -10.92 -16.68 1.47
CA ASN A 243 -10.20 -15.94 2.51
C ASN A 243 -8.89 -16.60 2.95
N GLU A 244 -8.74 -17.91 2.70
CA GLU A 244 -7.51 -18.67 2.92
C GLU A 244 -6.34 -18.23 2.04
N ASP A 245 -6.64 -17.53 0.94
CA ASP A 245 -5.65 -16.98 0.02
C ASP A 245 -5.24 -15.54 0.38
N ASN A 246 -5.90 -14.89 1.35
CA ASN A 246 -5.59 -13.50 1.73
C ASN A 246 -4.09 -13.28 1.99
N ALA A 247 -3.52 -12.21 1.45
CA ALA A 247 -2.15 -11.80 1.71
C ALA A 247 -2.09 -10.98 3.01
N LEU A 248 -1.82 -11.67 4.12
CA LEU A 248 -1.86 -11.12 5.47
C LEU A 248 -0.46 -11.11 6.08
N TYR A 249 -0.05 -10.00 6.68
CA TYR A 249 1.12 -9.98 7.55
C TYR A 249 0.70 -10.25 8.99
N HIS A 250 1.30 -11.27 9.58
CA HIS A 250 0.95 -11.72 10.93
C HIS A 250 1.79 -11.03 12.00
N TYR A 251 1.16 -10.16 12.77
CA TYR A 251 1.77 -9.52 13.94
C TYR A 251 1.81 -10.47 15.15
N LEU A 252 2.71 -10.20 16.09
CA LEU A 252 2.88 -10.96 17.34
C LEU A 252 2.22 -10.23 18.52
N ALA A 253 2.02 -10.92 19.65
CA ALA A 253 1.37 -10.33 20.82
C ALA A 253 2.08 -9.11 21.45
N ASN A 254 3.40 -8.98 21.29
CA ASN A 254 4.21 -8.03 22.07
C ASN A 254 5.02 -7.08 21.19
N ALA A 255 5.23 -5.87 21.69
CA ALA A 255 6.14 -4.89 21.10
C ALA A 255 7.58 -5.43 21.00
N PRO A 256 8.33 -5.06 19.94
CA PRO A 256 7.98 -4.13 18.86
C PRO A 256 7.30 -4.81 17.64
N ASN A 257 6.79 -6.04 17.79
CA ASN A 257 6.28 -6.85 16.69
C ASN A 257 4.75 -7.00 16.67
N ASN A 258 4.05 -6.30 17.55
CA ASN A 258 2.60 -6.22 17.53
C ASN A 258 2.11 -5.14 16.56
N ASN A 259 0.81 -5.19 16.27
CA ASN A 259 0.16 -4.28 15.34
C ASN A 259 0.36 -2.81 15.76
N PRO A 260 0.81 -1.90 14.87
CA PRO A 260 1.03 -0.50 15.20
C PRO A 260 -0.20 0.26 15.70
N ILE A 261 -1.41 -0.12 15.25
CA ILE A 261 -2.67 0.45 15.75
C ILE A 261 -2.87 0.05 17.23
N ASN A 262 -2.51 -1.17 17.62
CA ASN A 262 -2.57 -1.57 19.03
C ASN A 262 -1.68 -0.69 19.92
N GLU A 263 -0.45 -0.41 19.50
CA GLU A 263 0.46 0.49 20.24
C GLU A 263 -0.08 1.92 20.29
N SER A 264 -0.57 2.43 19.16
CA SER A 264 -1.14 3.77 19.06
C SER A 264 -2.28 3.97 20.07
N TYR A 265 -3.19 3.01 20.16
CA TYR A 265 -4.31 3.08 21.09
C TYR A 265 -3.95 2.91 22.57
N LYS A 266 -2.71 2.56 22.92
CA LYS A 266 -2.22 2.59 24.32
C LYS A 266 -1.89 4.01 24.80
N SER A 267 -1.53 4.92 23.89
CA SER A 267 -1.04 6.26 24.23
C SER A 267 -1.82 7.41 23.58
N ARG A 268 -2.57 7.14 22.50
CA ARG A 268 -3.32 8.10 21.67
C ARG A 268 -4.77 7.69 21.48
N THR A 269 -5.37 7.11 22.52
CA THR A 269 -6.79 6.76 22.47
C THR A 269 -7.62 8.01 22.20
N GLY A 270 -8.33 8.03 21.07
CA GLY A 270 -9.22 9.14 20.71
C GLY A 270 -8.70 10.06 19.61
N ASP A 271 -7.45 9.93 19.14
CA ASP A 271 -6.97 10.64 17.94
C ASP A 271 -7.86 10.32 16.72
N PHE A 272 -8.42 9.11 16.67
CA PHE A 272 -9.32 8.65 15.64
C PHE A 272 -10.61 8.07 16.21
N SER A 273 -11.68 8.15 15.42
CA SER A 273 -12.97 7.52 15.63
C SER A 273 -13.51 7.02 14.29
N VAL A 274 -14.48 6.12 14.33
CA VAL A 274 -15.17 5.69 13.10
C VAL A 274 -15.95 6.88 12.54
N SER A 275 -15.88 7.09 11.23
CA SER A 275 -16.57 8.21 10.58
C SER A 275 -18.09 8.03 10.63
N LYS A 276 -18.82 9.15 10.74
CA LYS A 276 -20.28 9.21 10.57
C LYS A 276 -20.70 8.63 9.21
N THR A 277 -19.93 8.88 8.16
CA THR A 277 -20.19 8.34 6.81
C THR A 277 -20.32 6.81 6.84
N LEU A 278 -19.39 6.13 7.50
CA LEU A 278 -19.39 4.67 7.63
C LEU A 278 -20.50 4.17 8.55
N VAL A 279 -20.61 4.73 9.76
CA VAL A 279 -21.61 4.29 10.73
C VAL A 279 -23.03 4.48 10.21
N ASP A 280 -23.35 5.63 9.63
CA ASP A 280 -24.70 5.92 9.11
C ASP A 280 -25.06 4.97 7.97
N TYR A 281 -24.14 4.74 7.02
CA TYR A 281 -24.40 3.84 5.90
C TYR A 281 -24.60 2.40 6.37
N MET A 282 -23.73 1.90 7.26
CA MET A 282 -23.87 0.55 7.81
C MET A 282 -25.18 0.37 8.58
N LYS A 283 -25.66 1.40 9.30
CA LYS A 283 -27.00 1.37 9.92
C LYS A 283 -28.12 1.36 8.89
N GLU A 284 -28.02 2.19 7.86
CA GLU A 284 -29.00 2.30 6.79
C GLU A 284 -29.26 0.94 6.10
N VAL A 285 -28.19 0.17 5.84
CA VAL A 285 -28.28 -1.15 5.20
C VAL A 285 -28.34 -2.33 6.17
N ASN A 286 -28.48 -2.07 7.48
CA ASN A 286 -28.46 -3.08 8.55
C ASN A 286 -27.26 -4.04 8.45
N ASP A 287 -26.05 -3.50 8.25
CA ASP A 287 -24.85 -4.29 8.05
C ASP A 287 -24.42 -5.03 9.33
N PRO A 288 -24.35 -6.37 9.33
CA PRO A 288 -23.97 -7.14 10.50
C PRO A 288 -22.50 -6.99 10.89
N ARG A 289 -21.66 -6.34 10.06
CA ARG A 289 -20.26 -6.02 10.38
C ARG A 289 -20.12 -4.81 11.31
N LEU A 290 -21.16 -3.99 11.50
CA LEU A 290 -21.08 -2.76 12.30
C LEU A 290 -20.53 -2.99 13.73
N PRO A 291 -20.98 -4.02 14.48
CA PRO A 291 -20.44 -4.32 15.82
C PRO A 291 -18.96 -4.75 15.83
N VAL A 292 -18.43 -5.17 14.68
CA VAL A 292 -17.00 -5.51 14.52
C VAL A 292 -16.20 -4.28 14.15
N TYR A 293 -16.74 -3.40 13.30
CA TYR A 293 -16.04 -2.22 12.80
C TYR A 293 -15.93 -1.11 13.83
N ALA A 294 -16.95 -0.98 14.67
CA ALA A 294 -17.08 0.07 15.67
C ALA A 294 -17.33 -0.52 17.06
N SER A 295 -16.75 0.10 18.08
CA SER A 295 -17.24 -0.05 19.46
C SER A 295 -18.36 0.97 19.70
N PRO A 296 -19.41 0.64 20.47
CA PRO A 296 -20.39 1.64 20.87
C PRO A 296 -19.72 2.79 21.62
N ALA A 297 -20.24 4.01 21.45
CA ALA A 297 -19.78 5.17 22.19
C ALA A 297 -20.00 4.94 23.70
N ALA A 298 -18.96 5.16 24.51
CA ALA A 298 -18.99 4.81 25.93
C ALA A 298 -20.06 5.58 26.73
N VAL A 299 -20.41 6.80 26.32
CA VAL A 299 -21.41 7.63 27.00
C VAL A 299 -22.84 7.16 26.73
N SER A 300 -23.17 6.79 25.49
CA SER A 300 -24.55 6.48 25.08
C SER A 300 -24.85 4.99 24.98
N GLY A 301 -23.82 4.14 24.79
CA GLY A 301 -24.00 2.73 24.42
C GLY A 301 -24.41 2.52 22.97
N GLU A 302 -24.44 3.56 22.15
CA GLU A 302 -24.87 3.53 20.75
C GLU A 302 -23.69 3.62 19.78
N TYR A 303 -23.85 3.07 18.57
CA TYR A 303 -22.88 3.32 17.49
C TYR A 303 -23.02 4.75 16.96
N ILE A 304 -22.03 5.61 17.17
CA ILE A 304 -22.09 7.03 16.78
C ILE A 304 -20.79 7.38 16.05
N GLY A 305 -20.85 7.56 14.73
CA GLY A 305 -19.67 8.00 13.99
C GLY A 305 -19.43 9.51 14.15
N TYR A 306 -18.16 9.92 14.12
CA TYR A 306 -17.78 11.33 14.19
C TYR A 306 -17.94 12.03 12.83
N VAL A 307 -18.42 13.28 12.86
CA VAL A 307 -18.70 14.07 11.65
C VAL A 307 -17.41 14.35 10.89
N TYR A 308 -17.35 13.93 9.62
CA TYR A 308 -16.14 14.05 8.83
C TYR A 308 -15.68 15.50 8.64
N GLY A 309 -14.41 15.77 8.99
CA GLY A 309 -13.78 17.08 8.81
C GLY A 309 -14.38 18.21 9.63
N SER A 310 -15.14 17.90 10.69
CA SER A 310 -15.59 18.87 11.68
C SER A 310 -14.42 19.33 12.53
N SER A 311 -14.27 20.65 12.70
CA SER A 311 -13.30 21.28 13.61
C SER A 311 -13.77 21.32 15.07
N THR A 312 -14.97 20.80 15.37
CA THR A 312 -15.52 20.79 16.72
C THR A 312 -14.90 19.65 17.52
N VAL A 313 -13.93 19.96 18.37
CA VAL A 313 -13.30 18.96 19.23
C VAL A 313 -14.32 18.41 20.23
N ILE A 314 -14.40 17.08 20.34
CA ILE A 314 -15.29 16.38 21.27
C ILE A 314 -14.50 15.36 22.08
N ASN A 315 -15.08 14.90 23.19
CA ASN A 315 -14.50 13.80 23.93
C ASN A 315 -14.72 12.48 23.16
N ALA A 316 -13.67 11.68 22.99
CA ALA A 316 -13.72 10.42 22.26
C ALA A 316 -14.77 9.42 22.81
N ASN A 317 -15.16 9.52 24.09
CA ASN A 317 -16.20 8.67 24.69
C ASN A 317 -17.62 8.96 24.15
N GLN A 318 -17.81 10.08 23.44
CA GLN A 318 -19.09 10.48 22.85
C GLN A 318 -19.33 9.86 21.47
N VAL A 319 -18.30 9.26 20.88
CA VAL A 319 -18.33 8.64 19.55
C VAL A 319 -17.76 7.23 19.59
N SER A 320 -18.02 6.49 18.53
CA SER A 320 -17.54 5.14 18.33
C SER A 320 -16.07 5.14 17.95
N LEU A 321 -15.27 4.53 18.82
CA LEU A 321 -13.91 4.12 18.46
C LEU A 321 -13.95 2.92 17.49
N PRO A 322 -12.87 2.65 16.75
CA PRO A 322 -12.73 1.40 16.02
C PRO A 322 -12.92 0.19 16.95
N GLY A 323 -13.50 -0.88 16.39
CA GLY A 323 -13.83 -2.10 17.11
C GLY A 323 -12.63 -2.72 17.85
N THR A 324 -12.91 -3.56 18.84
CA THR A 324 -11.86 -4.17 19.68
C THR A 324 -10.87 -5.00 18.88
N ARG A 325 -11.35 -5.73 17.87
CA ARG A 325 -10.51 -6.51 16.95
C ARG A 325 -9.47 -5.63 16.23
N ILE A 326 -9.87 -4.47 15.73
CA ILE A 326 -9.00 -3.54 14.99
C ILE A 326 -7.85 -3.04 15.87
N ARG A 327 -8.08 -2.99 17.19
CA ARG A 327 -7.12 -2.54 18.19
C ARG A 327 -6.38 -3.70 18.86
N ALA A 328 -6.56 -4.94 18.40
CA ALA A 328 -5.89 -6.10 18.96
C ALA A 328 -4.40 -6.16 18.55
N ALA A 329 -3.55 -6.69 19.42
CA ALA A 329 -2.10 -6.75 19.20
C ALA A 329 -1.71 -7.62 17.99
N GLU A 330 -2.48 -8.67 17.71
CA GLU A 330 -2.19 -9.67 16.67
C GLU A 330 -3.09 -9.51 15.43
N GLU A 331 -3.89 -8.45 15.34
CA GLU A 331 -4.70 -8.21 14.13
C GLU A 331 -3.75 -8.10 12.93
N PRO A 332 -3.92 -8.90 11.86
CA PRO A 332 -2.99 -8.89 10.75
C PRO A 332 -3.07 -7.61 9.91
N GLY A 333 -1.95 -7.24 9.30
CA GLY A 333 -1.93 -6.24 8.22
C GLY A 333 -2.39 -6.86 6.91
N ILE A 334 -3.09 -6.12 6.06
CA ILE A 334 -3.64 -6.66 4.81
C ILE A 334 -2.96 -6.02 3.59
N PHE A 335 -2.20 -6.83 2.84
CA PHE A 335 -1.68 -6.42 1.53
C PHE A 335 -2.78 -6.46 0.46
N MET A 336 -3.57 -7.54 0.48
CA MET A 336 -4.71 -7.78 -0.41
C MET A 336 -5.60 -8.87 0.15
N SER A 337 -6.92 -8.73 -0.04
CA SER A 337 -7.90 -9.68 0.46
C SER A 337 -8.77 -10.25 -0.67
N TYR A 338 -9.28 -11.46 -0.50
CA TYR A 338 -10.21 -12.09 -1.42
C TYR A 338 -11.52 -11.32 -1.58
N PRO A 339 -12.13 -10.70 -0.55
CA PRO A 339 -13.27 -9.81 -0.76
C PRO A 339 -13.00 -8.73 -1.81
N GLU A 340 -11.82 -8.10 -1.77
CA GLU A 340 -11.40 -7.15 -2.79
C GLU A 340 -11.31 -7.80 -4.20
N VAL A 341 -10.70 -8.99 -4.31
CA VAL A 341 -10.60 -9.73 -5.58
C VAL A 341 -11.98 -10.08 -6.10
N ALA A 342 -12.87 -10.58 -5.26
CA ALA A 342 -14.23 -10.93 -5.65
C ALA A 342 -14.98 -9.70 -6.21
N PHE A 343 -14.92 -8.54 -5.55
CA PHE A 343 -15.53 -7.32 -6.10
C PHE A 343 -14.83 -6.81 -7.37
N ALA A 344 -13.52 -7.00 -7.49
CA ALA A 344 -12.79 -6.72 -8.73
C ALA A 344 -13.27 -7.63 -9.89
N LEU A 345 -13.47 -8.93 -9.64
CA LEU A 345 -14.01 -9.85 -10.63
C LEU A 345 -15.49 -9.55 -10.95
N ALA A 346 -16.26 -9.07 -9.98
CA ALA A 346 -17.63 -8.60 -10.22
C ALA A 346 -17.65 -7.44 -11.22
N GLU A 347 -16.78 -6.43 -11.03
CA GLU A 347 -16.64 -5.32 -11.97
C GLU A 347 -16.13 -5.80 -13.34
N ALA A 348 -15.12 -6.68 -13.37
CA ALA A 348 -14.60 -7.20 -14.63
C ALA A 348 -15.68 -7.96 -15.42
N ALA A 349 -16.46 -8.81 -14.76
CA ALA A 349 -17.59 -9.53 -15.37
C ALA A 349 -18.65 -8.56 -15.91
N GLU A 350 -18.98 -7.50 -15.17
CA GLU A 350 -19.95 -6.49 -15.61
C GLU A 350 -19.45 -5.66 -16.80
N ARG A 351 -18.13 -5.45 -16.89
CA ARG A 351 -17.47 -4.87 -18.07
C ARG A 351 -17.38 -5.85 -19.25
N GLY A 352 -17.90 -7.06 -19.10
CA GLY A 352 -17.94 -8.11 -20.13
C GLY A 352 -16.62 -8.87 -20.31
N PHE A 353 -15.76 -8.89 -19.29
CA PHE A 353 -14.50 -9.66 -19.33
C PHE A 353 -14.75 -11.12 -18.92
N SER A 354 -13.97 -12.03 -19.50
CA SER A 354 -14.10 -13.47 -19.32
C SER A 354 -13.43 -13.93 -18.02
N VAL A 355 -14.11 -13.74 -16.89
CA VAL A 355 -13.57 -14.02 -15.55
C VAL A 355 -14.16 -15.26 -14.86
N GLY A 356 -14.84 -16.13 -15.62
CA GLY A 356 -15.30 -17.44 -15.13
C GLY A 356 -16.53 -17.42 -14.21
N GLY A 357 -17.30 -16.33 -14.21
CA GLY A 357 -18.52 -16.19 -13.43
C GLY A 357 -19.28 -14.92 -13.79
N THR A 358 -20.47 -14.72 -13.20
CA THR A 358 -21.26 -13.51 -13.41
C THR A 358 -20.92 -12.42 -12.40
N ALA A 359 -21.22 -11.16 -12.73
CA ALA A 359 -21.03 -10.04 -11.82
C ALA A 359 -21.81 -10.22 -10.50
N GLU A 360 -23.04 -10.73 -10.58
CA GLU A 360 -23.87 -11.01 -9.41
C GLU A 360 -23.27 -12.11 -8.51
N ASP A 361 -22.74 -13.18 -9.10
CA ASP A 361 -22.12 -14.27 -8.32
C ASP A 361 -20.90 -13.77 -7.55
N PHE A 362 -20.02 -13.02 -8.22
CA PHE A 362 -18.83 -12.45 -7.59
C PHE A 362 -19.19 -11.39 -6.55
N TYR A 363 -20.22 -10.58 -6.79
CA TYR A 363 -20.75 -9.63 -5.82
C TYR A 363 -21.20 -10.33 -4.52
N LYS A 364 -21.99 -11.40 -4.64
CA LYS A 364 -22.43 -12.21 -3.49
C LYS A 364 -21.25 -12.87 -2.77
N LYS A 365 -20.30 -13.44 -3.53
CA LYS A 365 -19.06 -14.02 -2.97
C LYS A 365 -18.26 -12.99 -2.19
N GLY A 366 -18.12 -11.76 -2.71
CA GLY A 366 -17.41 -10.67 -2.05
C GLY A 366 -18.04 -10.26 -0.72
N ILE A 367 -19.38 -10.14 -0.67
CA ILE A 367 -20.11 -9.85 0.58
C ILE A 367 -19.90 -10.96 1.59
N THR A 368 -20.16 -12.21 1.21
CA THR A 368 -20.02 -13.38 2.08
C THR A 368 -18.59 -13.52 2.60
N ALA A 369 -17.59 -13.38 1.72
CA ALA A 369 -16.19 -13.44 2.10
C ALA A 369 -15.81 -12.31 3.06
N SER A 370 -16.29 -11.08 2.84
CA SER A 370 -16.03 -9.96 3.73
C SER A 370 -16.62 -10.20 5.13
N MET A 371 -17.88 -10.65 5.19
CA MET A 371 -18.54 -10.97 6.46
C MET A 371 -17.80 -12.08 7.21
N ASN A 372 -17.46 -13.17 6.52
CA ASN A 372 -16.70 -14.27 7.10
C ASN A 372 -15.32 -13.82 7.60
N TYR A 373 -14.60 -12.99 6.83
CA TYR A 373 -13.30 -12.46 7.24
C TYR A 373 -13.41 -11.66 8.54
N TRP A 374 -14.49 -10.89 8.70
CA TRP A 374 -14.77 -10.09 9.88
C TRP A 374 -15.48 -10.85 11.01
N GLY A 375 -15.66 -12.17 10.89
CA GLY A 375 -16.21 -13.04 11.94
C GLY A 375 -17.74 -13.12 11.97
N VAL A 376 -18.43 -12.55 10.97
CA VAL A 376 -19.88 -12.74 10.77
C VAL A 376 -20.07 -13.99 9.92
N THR A 377 -20.36 -15.12 10.56
CA THR A 377 -20.44 -16.45 9.89
C THR A 377 -21.84 -17.06 9.87
N ASP A 378 -22.84 -16.38 10.43
CA ASP A 378 -24.24 -16.84 10.37
C ASP A 378 -24.78 -16.69 8.95
N ALA A 379 -24.99 -17.82 8.28
CA ALA A 379 -25.49 -17.87 6.91
C ALA A 379 -26.85 -17.18 6.74
N ASN A 380 -27.73 -17.19 7.75
CA ASN A 380 -29.02 -16.51 7.65
C ASN A 380 -28.85 -14.99 7.67
N ALA A 381 -28.00 -14.47 8.55
CA ALA A 381 -27.70 -13.04 8.60
C ALA A 381 -27.04 -12.55 7.30
N ILE A 382 -26.09 -13.33 6.76
CA ILE A 382 -25.44 -13.02 5.47
C ILE A 382 -26.45 -13.01 4.33
N ASN A 383 -27.29 -14.04 4.22
CA ASN A 383 -28.30 -14.14 3.16
C ASN A 383 -29.35 -13.02 3.26
N GLN A 384 -29.77 -12.67 4.48
CA GLN A 384 -30.67 -11.55 4.71
C GLN A 384 -30.06 -10.22 4.25
N TYR A 385 -28.78 -9.97 4.57
CA TYR A 385 -28.10 -8.77 4.12
C TYR A 385 -27.96 -8.73 2.60
N ILE A 386 -27.58 -9.84 1.96
CA ILE A 386 -27.50 -9.92 0.49
C ILE A 386 -28.85 -9.63 -0.15
N ALA A 387 -29.95 -10.13 0.43
CA ALA A 387 -31.30 -9.84 -0.05
C ALA A 387 -31.69 -8.35 0.12
N GLY A 388 -31.22 -7.71 1.19
CA GLY A 388 -31.43 -6.27 1.43
C GLY A 388 -30.53 -5.35 0.60
N SER A 389 -29.41 -5.86 0.10
CA SER A 389 -28.46 -5.16 -0.78
C SER A 389 -28.28 -5.91 -2.11
N PRO A 390 -29.32 -6.03 -2.94
CA PRO A 390 -29.28 -6.84 -4.15
C PRO A 390 -28.32 -6.26 -5.19
N TYR A 391 -27.77 -7.13 -6.04
CA TYR A 391 -27.02 -6.70 -7.21
C TYR A 391 -27.94 -5.97 -8.19
N ASN A 392 -27.42 -4.91 -8.84
CA ASN A 392 -28.12 -4.19 -9.90
C ASN A 392 -27.13 -3.77 -10.99
N SER A 393 -27.20 -4.44 -12.16
CA SER A 393 -26.35 -4.14 -13.33
C SER A 393 -26.50 -2.69 -13.82
N SER A 394 -27.69 -2.09 -13.75
CA SER A 394 -27.89 -0.70 -14.18
C SER A 394 -27.19 0.33 -13.28
N ASP A 395 -26.80 -0.07 -12.07
CA ASP A 395 -26.13 0.77 -11.06
C ASP A 395 -24.87 0.08 -10.50
N TRP A 396 -24.23 -0.76 -11.31
CA TRP A 396 -23.19 -1.69 -10.87
C TRP A 396 -22.04 -0.98 -10.15
N LYS A 397 -21.65 0.22 -10.60
CA LYS A 397 -20.56 1.01 -10.00
C LYS A 397 -20.81 1.30 -8.53
N ASN A 398 -22.04 1.63 -8.18
CA ASN A 398 -22.41 1.98 -6.81
C ASN A 398 -22.64 0.74 -5.95
N VAL A 399 -23.36 -0.27 -6.46
CA VAL A 399 -23.60 -1.50 -5.69
C VAL A 399 -22.31 -2.27 -5.43
N ILE A 400 -21.47 -2.49 -6.44
CA ILE A 400 -20.16 -3.15 -6.27
C ILE A 400 -19.22 -2.23 -5.49
N GLY A 401 -19.13 -0.95 -5.89
CA GLY A 401 -18.21 0.00 -5.30
C GLY A 401 -18.41 0.17 -3.79
N VAL A 402 -19.65 0.33 -3.33
CA VAL A 402 -19.91 0.51 -1.90
C VAL A 402 -19.61 -0.75 -1.10
N GLN A 403 -19.97 -1.94 -1.60
CA GLN A 403 -19.61 -3.19 -0.89
C GLN A 403 -18.10 -3.43 -0.89
N LYS A 404 -17.39 -3.05 -1.96
CA LYS A 404 -15.93 -3.07 -2.02
C LYS A 404 -15.32 -2.09 -1.01
N TRP A 405 -15.84 -0.88 -0.91
CA TRP A 405 -15.42 0.11 0.09
C TRP A 405 -15.62 -0.39 1.53
N LEU A 406 -16.76 -1.02 1.83
CA LEU A 406 -16.99 -1.66 3.13
C LEU A 406 -15.99 -2.81 3.38
N ALA A 407 -15.77 -3.67 2.38
CA ALA A 407 -14.88 -4.81 2.52
C ALA A 407 -13.40 -4.42 2.68
N MET A 408 -13.00 -3.27 2.13
CA MET A 408 -11.66 -2.67 2.29
C MET A 408 -11.48 -1.92 3.60
N TYR A 409 -12.28 -2.19 4.64
CA TYR A 409 -12.04 -1.61 5.97
C TYR A 409 -10.62 -1.92 6.44
N MET A 410 -9.94 -0.90 6.97
CA MET A 410 -8.51 -0.89 7.32
C MET A 410 -7.52 -0.92 6.14
N GLN A 411 -7.94 -1.23 4.90
CA GLN A 411 -7.16 -1.02 3.68
C GLN A 411 -7.34 0.42 3.14
N GLY A 412 -7.21 1.43 4.01
CA GLY A 412 -7.64 2.80 3.78
C GLY A 412 -7.13 3.45 2.50
N ILE A 413 -5.83 3.27 2.19
CA ILE A 413 -5.21 3.79 0.96
C ILE A 413 -5.95 3.24 -0.29
N GLN A 414 -6.12 1.92 -0.38
CA GLN A 414 -6.79 1.31 -1.53
C GLN A 414 -8.29 1.64 -1.56
N ALA A 415 -8.95 1.74 -0.41
CA ALA A 415 -10.34 2.17 -0.32
C ALA A 415 -10.55 3.62 -0.81
N TRP A 416 -9.63 4.53 -0.47
CA TRP A 416 -9.62 5.90 -0.99
C TRP A 416 -9.44 5.93 -2.52
N LEU A 417 -8.46 5.19 -3.03
CA LEU A 417 -8.18 5.14 -4.46
C LEU A 417 -9.35 4.54 -5.26
N GLU A 418 -10.01 3.49 -4.74
CA GLU A 418 -11.21 2.93 -5.36
C GLU A 418 -12.40 3.88 -5.32
N ARG A 419 -12.59 4.61 -4.20
CA ARG A 419 -13.61 5.67 -4.09
C ARG A 419 -13.46 6.69 -5.22
N ILE A 420 -12.25 7.19 -5.46
CA ILE A 420 -12.04 8.23 -6.48
C ILE A 420 -12.03 7.66 -7.90
N ARG A 421 -11.62 6.39 -8.09
CA ARG A 421 -11.65 5.73 -9.40
C ARG A 421 -13.08 5.51 -9.90
N LEU A 422 -13.94 4.98 -9.03
CA LEU A 422 -15.32 4.63 -9.39
C LEU A 422 -16.32 5.78 -9.22
N ASP A 423 -15.93 6.88 -8.59
CA ASP A 423 -16.85 7.95 -8.15
C ASP A 423 -18.04 7.38 -7.37
N ILE A 424 -17.72 6.57 -6.36
CA ILE A 424 -18.70 5.74 -5.64
C ILE A 424 -19.76 6.61 -4.97
N LYS A 425 -21.03 6.30 -5.25
CA LYS A 425 -22.23 6.83 -4.59
C LYS A 425 -22.98 5.69 -3.90
N LYS A 426 -23.99 6.03 -3.09
CA LYS A 426 -24.91 5.02 -2.57
C LYS A 426 -25.63 4.33 -3.74
N PRO A 427 -26.03 3.05 -3.62
CA PRO A 427 -26.99 2.46 -4.54
C PRO A 427 -28.19 3.38 -4.75
N GLY A 428 -28.55 3.66 -6.00
CA GLY A 428 -29.55 4.66 -6.38
C GLY A 428 -29.01 6.08 -6.58
N GLY A 429 -27.71 6.30 -6.46
CA GLY A 429 -27.01 7.52 -6.90
C GLY A 429 -26.95 8.67 -5.89
N ALA A 430 -27.48 8.51 -4.68
CA ALA A 430 -27.34 9.51 -3.62
C ALA A 430 -25.87 9.61 -3.14
N GLN A 431 -25.45 10.79 -2.70
CA GLN A 431 -24.08 10.97 -2.20
C GLN A 431 -23.82 10.09 -0.97
N LEU A 432 -22.74 9.30 -1.03
CA LEU A 432 -22.25 8.53 0.11
C LEU A 432 -21.29 9.36 0.95
N PHE A 433 -20.33 10.00 0.29
CA PHE A 433 -19.28 10.77 0.95
C PHE A 433 -19.59 12.26 1.01
N VAL A 434 -18.96 12.95 1.95
CA VAL A 434 -19.16 14.38 2.18
C VAL A 434 -17.86 15.17 2.11
N ALA A 435 -17.91 16.44 1.70
CA ALA A 435 -16.77 17.34 1.91
C ALA A 435 -16.53 17.57 3.43
N PRO A 436 -15.34 17.99 3.85
CA PRO A 436 -15.08 18.35 5.25
C PRO A 436 -16.08 19.41 5.74
N VAL A 437 -16.81 19.12 6.82
CA VAL A 437 -17.90 20.01 7.29
C VAL A 437 -17.40 21.39 7.70
N SER A 438 -16.18 21.50 8.23
CA SER A 438 -15.55 22.79 8.57
C SER A 438 -14.68 23.35 7.44
N GLY A 439 -14.90 22.90 6.20
CA GLY A 439 -14.17 23.33 5.01
C GLY A 439 -12.77 22.71 4.89
N SER A 440 -12.28 22.67 3.65
CA SER A 440 -10.92 22.24 3.33
C SER A 440 -9.88 23.26 3.83
N LEU A 441 -8.74 22.75 4.30
CA LEU A 441 -7.53 23.52 4.58
C LEU A 441 -6.55 23.53 3.39
N ASP A 442 -6.80 22.72 2.36
CA ASP A 442 -6.09 22.76 1.09
C ASP A 442 -6.98 23.46 0.04
N GLN A 443 -6.54 24.64 -0.41
CA GLN A 443 -7.30 25.48 -1.34
C GLN A 443 -7.48 24.85 -2.73
N ASN A 444 -6.74 23.79 -3.05
CA ASN A 444 -6.87 23.09 -4.32
C ASN A 444 -7.75 21.83 -4.21
N VAL A 445 -8.32 21.55 -3.03
CA VAL A 445 -9.10 20.34 -2.78
C VAL A 445 -10.47 20.70 -2.21
N ASP A 446 -11.50 20.58 -3.06
CA ASP A 446 -12.88 20.95 -2.68
C ASP A 446 -13.68 19.79 -2.06
N PHE A 447 -13.39 18.53 -2.45
CA PHE A 447 -14.19 17.37 -2.04
C PHE A 447 -13.37 16.19 -1.54
N VAL A 448 -12.32 15.80 -2.26
CA VAL A 448 -11.40 14.73 -1.87
C VAL A 448 -10.08 14.91 -2.63
N PRO A 449 -8.92 14.65 -1.99
CA PRO A 449 -7.64 14.53 -2.68
C PRO A 449 -7.69 13.44 -3.74
N TYR A 450 -7.06 13.68 -4.89
CA TYR A 450 -6.88 12.68 -5.94
C TYR A 450 -5.48 12.06 -5.96
N ARG A 451 -4.56 12.68 -5.23
CA ARG A 451 -3.17 12.25 -5.05
C ARG A 451 -2.61 12.84 -3.77
N MET A 452 -1.40 12.42 -3.41
CA MET A 452 -0.52 13.19 -2.53
C MET A 452 0.42 14.06 -3.37
N THR A 453 0.89 15.17 -2.80
CA THR A 453 2.01 15.90 -3.40
C THR A 453 3.29 15.09 -3.21
N TYR A 454 4.33 15.34 -4.00
CA TYR A 454 5.63 14.75 -3.68
C TYR A 454 6.16 15.32 -2.36
N PRO A 455 7.09 14.61 -1.68
CA PRO A 455 7.79 15.16 -0.51
C PRO A 455 8.52 16.46 -0.87
N VAL A 456 8.52 17.42 0.07
CA VAL A 456 9.15 18.74 -0.18
C VAL A 456 10.66 18.64 -0.38
N GLU A 457 11.27 17.60 0.20
CA GLU A 457 12.69 17.29 0.12
C GLU A 457 13.13 17.05 -1.34
N GLU A 458 12.26 16.50 -2.19
CA GLU A 458 12.55 16.23 -3.60
C GLU A 458 12.80 17.52 -4.40
N GLN A 459 12.23 18.64 -3.97
CA GLN A 459 12.48 19.96 -4.57
C GLN A 459 13.94 20.40 -4.44
N THR A 460 14.69 19.81 -3.50
CA THR A 460 16.10 20.10 -3.25
C THR A 460 17.03 18.93 -3.61
N ARG A 461 16.62 17.70 -3.29
CA ARG A 461 17.45 16.49 -3.50
C ARG A 461 17.45 16.00 -4.94
N ASN A 462 16.36 16.22 -5.69
CA ASN A 462 16.18 15.76 -7.06
C ASN A 462 15.51 16.83 -7.94
N ALA A 463 15.90 18.09 -7.73
CA ALA A 463 15.16 19.28 -8.16
C ALA A 463 14.84 19.36 -9.66
N VAL A 464 15.74 18.88 -10.52
CA VAL A 464 15.55 18.89 -11.99
C VAL A 464 14.45 17.92 -12.38
N ASN A 465 14.55 16.66 -11.95
CA ASN A 465 13.58 15.63 -12.28
C ASN A 465 12.22 15.89 -11.59
N TYR A 466 12.23 16.42 -10.37
CA TYR A 466 11.02 16.89 -9.68
C TYR A 466 10.26 17.92 -10.54
N ARG A 467 10.95 18.98 -11.00
CA ARG A 467 10.30 20.02 -11.84
C ARG A 467 9.79 19.46 -13.16
N GLU A 468 10.52 18.52 -13.77
CA GLU A 468 10.05 17.84 -14.98
C GLU A 468 8.76 17.05 -14.71
N ALA A 469 8.71 16.27 -13.63
CA ALA A 469 7.52 15.53 -13.23
C ALA A 469 6.33 16.46 -12.96
N VAL A 470 6.53 17.53 -12.20
CA VAL A 470 5.48 18.52 -11.90
C VAL A 470 4.94 19.19 -13.17
N SER A 471 5.79 19.44 -14.17
CA SER A 471 5.36 20.02 -15.44
C SER A 471 4.38 19.14 -16.22
N LYS A 472 4.36 17.82 -15.95
CA LYS A 472 3.47 16.83 -16.58
C LYS A 472 2.16 16.65 -15.81
N ILE A 473 2.08 17.09 -14.55
CA ILE A 473 0.85 17.06 -13.76
C ILE A 473 -0.17 18.03 -14.39
N PRO A 474 -1.47 17.67 -14.51
CA PRO A 474 -2.49 18.59 -14.96
C PRO A 474 -2.47 19.91 -14.17
N GLY A 475 -2.30 21.02 -14.89
CA GLY A 475 -2.15 22.36 -14.30
C GLY A 475 -0.72 22.79 -14.02
N GLY A 476 0.28 21.90 -14.17
CA GLY A 476 1.70 22.20 -13.98
C GLY A 476 2.09 22.50 -12.52
N VAL A 477 1.30 22.00 -11.56
CA VAL A 477 1.46 22.26 -10.13
C VAL A 477 1.35 20.96 -9.37
N ASP A 478 2.25 20.76 -8.40
CA ASP A 478 2.20 19.65 -7.45
C ASP A 478 1.07 19.88 -6.45
N SER A 479 -0.11 19.36 -6.76
CA SER A 479 -1.35 19.62 -6.02
C SER A 479 -2.11 18.33 -5.76
N LYS A 480 -2.65 18.19 -4.54
CA LYS A 480 -3.55 17.07 -4.18
C LYS A 480 -4.87 17.09 -4.96
N GLY A 481 -5.25 18.24 -5.51
CA GLY A 481 -6.42 18.39 -6.38
C GLY A 481 -6.19 17.97 -7.84
N ALA A 482 -4.96 17.66 -8.23
CA ALA A 482 -4.67 17.20 -9.58
C ALA A 482 -5.00 15.71 -9.73
N LYS A 483 -5.80 15.37 -10.75
CA LYS A 483 -6.18 13.98 -11.05
C LYS A 483 -4.96 13.16 -11.49
N GLN A 484 -4.93 11.91 -11.07
CA GLN A 484 -3.96 10.93 -11.56
C GLN A 484 -4.28 10.48 -12.99
N TRP A 485 -3.26 10.00 -13.71
CA TRP A 485 -3.40 9.55 -15.10
C TRP A 485 -4.48 8.49 -15.29
N TRP A 486 -4.62 7.53 -14.37
CA TRP A 486 -5.55 6.41 -14.47
C TRP A 486 -7.01 6.79 -14.16
N MET A 487 -7.26 7.99 -13.62
CA MET A 487 -8.61 8.43 -13.26
C MET A 487 -9.44 8.78 -14.50
N PRO A 488 -10.74 8.43 -14.53
CA PRO A 488 -11.65 8.73 -15.66
C PRO A 488 -11.59 10.19 -16.16
#